data_AF-A0A7C2BM19-F1
#
_entry.id   AF-A0A7C2BM19-F1
#
_cell.length_a   1.000
_cell.length_b   1.000
_cell.length_c   1.000
_cell.angle_alpha   90.00
_cell.angle_beta   90.00
_cell.angle_gamma   90.00
#
_symmetry.space_group_name_H-M   'P 1'
#
loop_
_entity.id
_entity.type
_entity.pdbx_description
1 polymer ?
#
loop_
_entity_poly.entity_id
_entity_poly.type
_entity_poly.pdbx_seq_one_letter_code
_entity_poly.pdbx_strand_id
1 'polypeptide(L)'
;MHGRSLRVLVAATFLVAGGLYAVWARPQGERDRIEASGTIEATQVDVSPKVLGRITRILVREGDEVRAGQVVAQLEAEELAAQVAQARANLRAAQARLAQADAALALQRAQYGATVAQAEAAVDAARIRLPQAQESTELQRSAVAAQLSQAQAQLDQARAQRLAAEANLRALTRTLEATRANLRAAEATLRTAQANLASARAQLNRVRADAVRADALYQAGAIAAQQVDAARTQLLAAEAAHEVARAQVEAARAQRDAVAAQLAALAEQRQAATQAVPKPRPWRPQRRLP
;
A
#
# COMPACT_ATOMS: atom_id res chain seq x y z
N MET A 1 -175.02 15.12 -92.72
CA MET A 1 -175.41 14.17 -91.65
C MET A 1 -174.22 13.30 -91.31
N HIS A 2 -173.90 13.15 -90.01
CA HIS A 2 -173.01 12.13 -89.39
C HIS A 2 -171.56 11.94 -89.93
N GLY A 3 -170.54 11.65 -89.12
CA GLY A 3 -170.52 11.55 -87.66
C GLY A 3 -169.28 10.84 -87.07
N ARG A 4 -168.22 11.61 -86.77
CA ARG A 4 -167.28 11.47 -85.61
C ARG A 4 -166.53 10.15 -85.27
N SER A 5 -166.81 8.98 -85.83
CA SER A 5 -166.25 7.70 -85.33
C SER A 5 -164.78 7.40 -85.68
N LEU A 6 -164.21 7.98 -86.73
CA LEU A 6 -162.91 7.53 -87.28
C LEU A 6 -161.67 7.96 -86.47
N ARG A 7 -161.76 8.98 -85.61
CA ARG A 7 -160.58 9.58 -84.94
C ARG A 7 -160.09 8.82 -83.71
N VAL A 8 -160.90 7.94 -83.13
CA VAL A 8 -160.53 7.17 -81.92
C VAL A 8 -159.66 5.96 -82.25
N LEU A 9 -159.87 5.34 -83.42
CA LEU A 9 -159.15 4.14 -83.85
C LEU A 9 -157.65 4.38 -84.14
N VAL A 10 -157.28 5.56 -84.65
CA VAL A 10 -155.88 5.89 -84.99
C VAL A 10 -155.01 6.13 -83.75
N ALA A 11 -155.59 6.63 -82.66
CA ALA A 11 -154.87 6.84 -81.40
C ALA A 11 -154.51 5.53 -80.70
N ALA A 12 -155.35 4.50 -80.83
CA ALA A 12 -155.11 3.18 -80.24
C ALA A 12 -153.91 2.46 -80.88
N THR A 13 -153.68 2.63 -82.19
CA THR A 13 -152.61 1.94 -82.92
C THR A 13 -151.21 2.38 -82.49
N PHE A 14 -151.02 3.66 -82.18
CA PHE A 14 -149.72 4.19 -81.76
C PHE A 14 -149.28 3.72 -80.37
N LEU A 15 -150.23 3.51 -79.44
CA LEU A 15 -149.92 3.02 -78.08
C LEU A 15 -149.43 1.56 -78.09
N VAL A 16 -150.00 0.71 -78.95
CA VAL A 16 -149.59 -0.70 -79.06
C VAL A 16 -148.17 -0.82 -79.66
N ALA A 17 -147.84 0.00 -80.66
CA ALA A 17 -146.49 0.02 -81.24
C ALA A 17 -145.41 0.47 -80.24
N GLY A 18 -145.71 1.48 -79.40
CA GLY A 18 -144.78 1.95 -78.36
C GLY A 18 -144.48 0.89 -77.29
N GLY A 19 -145.49 0.11 -76.90
CA GLY A 19 -145.33 -0.97 -75.92
C GLY A 19 -144.42 -2.12 -76.38
N LEU A 20 -144.45 -2.44 -77.69
CA LEU A 20 -143.67 -3.54 -78.27
C LEU A 20 -142.16 -3.25 -78.34
N TYR A 21 -141.74 -2.01 -78.58
CA TYR A 21 -140.31 -1.69 -78.72
C TYR A 21 -139.55 -1.75 -77.38
N ALA A 22 -140.18 -1.33 -76.27
CA ALA A 22 -139.57 -1.35 -74.94
C ALA A 22 -139.21 -2.77 -74.45
N VAL A 23 -139.88 -3.81 -74.97
CA VAL A 23 -139.63 -5.22 -74.64
C VAL A 23 -138.37 -5.76 -75.31
N TRP A 24 -137.96 -5.22 -76.47
CA TRP A 24 -136.74 -5.65 -77.16
C TRP A 24 -135.45 -5.07 -76.53
N ALA A 25 -135.57 -4.11 -75.62
CA ALA A 25 -134.47 -3.39 -75.00
C ALA A 25 -134.02 -3.97 -73.64
N ARG A 26 -133.90 -5.30 -73.50
CA ARG A 26 -133.38 -5.96 -72.27
C ARG A 26 -132.35 -7.07 -72.53
N PRO A 27 -131.46 -7.35 -71.55
CA PRO A 27 -130.05 -7.60 -71.85
C PRO A 27 -129.57 -9.04 -71.60
N GLN A 28 -128.31 -9.31 -71.96
CA GLN A 28 -127.48 -10.40 -71.42
C GLN A 28 -126.08 -9.85 -71.09
N GLY A 29 -125.36 -10.48 -70.17
CA GLY A 29 -124.00 -10.07 -69.76
C GLY A 29 -123.15 -11.23 -69.27
N GLU A 30 -121.83 -10.99 -69.13
CA GLU A 30 -120.75 -11.81 -68.53
C GLU A 30 -119.54 -10.88 -68.24
N ARG A 31 -118.57 -11.13 -67.34
CA ARG A 31 -118.32 -12.23 -66.37
C ARG A 31 -117.49 -11.72 -65.15
N ASP A 32 -117.05 -12.68 -64.34
CA ASP A 32 -116.32 -12.63 -63.05
C ASP A 32 -114.90 -11.98 -63.05
N ARG A 33 -114.45 -11.45 -61.90
CA ARG A 33 -113.07 -10.92 -61.67
C ARG A 33 -112.68 -11.06 -60.18
N ILE A 34 -111.57 -11.75 -59.89
CA ILE A 34 -111.08 -11.99 -58.52
C ILE A 34 -110.07 -10.90 -58.11
N GLU A 35 -110.22 -10.35 -56.91
CA GLU A 35 -109.27 -9.42 -56.28
C GLU A 35 -108.34 -10.14 -55.31
N ALA A 36 -107.08 -9.68 -55.22
CA ALA A 36 -106.13 -10.10 -54.20
C ALA A 36 -105.42 -8.85 -53.65
N SER A 37 -105.49 -8.65 -52.34
CA SER A 37 -104.75 -7.60 -51.63
C SER A 37 -103.56 -8.23 -50.90
N GLY A 38 -102.40 -7.60 -51.02
CA GLY A 38 -101.17 -8.01 -50.33
C GLY A 38 -100.37 -6.78 -49.93
N THR A 39 -99.84 -6.78 -48.71
CA THR A 39 -99.04 -5.69 -48.16
C THR A 39 -97.57 -5.86 -48.58
N ILE A 40 -96.96 -4.79 -49.07
CA ILE A 40 -95.52 -4.74 -49.36
C ILE A 40 -94.82 -4.17 -48.12
N GLU A 41 -94.01 -4.99 -47.44
CA GLU A 41 -93.12 -4.51 -46.38
C GLU A 41 -91.75 -4.11 -46.96
N ALA A 42 -91.29 -2.91 -46.64
CA ALA A 42 -89.97 -2.42 -46.99
C ALA A 42 -89.16 -2.17 -45.71
N THR A 43 -87.95 -2.72 -45.62
CA THR A 43 -87.05 -2.47 -44.48
C THR A 43 -86.43 -1.09 -44.61
N GLN A 44 -87.03 -0.10 -43.97
CA GLN A 44 -86.48 1.25 -43.89
C GLN A 44 -85.27 1.29 -42.92
N VAL A 45 -84.17 1.93 -43.35
CA VAL A 45 -82.97 2.11 -42.55
C VAL A 45 -82.57 3.59 -42.59
N ASP A 46 -82.68 4.28 -41.46
CA ASP A 46 -82.38 5.71 -41.39
C ASP A 46 -80.86 5.96 -41.32
N VAL A 47 -80.31 6.57 -42.36
CA VAL A 47 -78.87 6.88 -42.46
C VAL A 47 -78.54 8.15 -41.69
N SER A 48 -78.30 8.00 -40.39
CA SER A 48 -77.91 9.11 -39.50
C SER A 48 -76.39 9.26 -39.35
N PRO A 49 -75.85 10.49 -39.35
CA PRO A 49 -74.42 10.73 -39.11
C PRO A 49 -74.05 10.43 -37.65
N LYS A 50 -72.96 9.68 -37.43
CA LYS A 50 -72.48 9.33 -36.08
C LYS A 50 -71.72 10.45 -35.36
N VAL A 51 -71.41 11.54 -36.07
CA VAL A 51 -70.70 12.71 -35.58
C VAL A 51 -71.38 13.97 -36.11
N LEU A 52 -71.38 15.04 -35.32
CA LEU A 52 -71.90 16.35 -35.75
C LEU A 52 -70.93 16.99 -36.76
N GLY A 53 -71.45 17.47 -37.88
CA GLY A 53 -70.66 18.09 -38.95
C GLY A 53 -71.54 18.67 -40.06
N ARG A 54 -70.97 19.55 -40.90
CA ARG A 54 -71.68 20.16 -42.04
C ARG A 54 -71.63 19.23 -43.25
N ILE A 55 -72.73 19.02 -43.95
CA ILE A 55 -72.70 18.25 -45.21
C ILE A 55 -71.97 19.09 -46.28
N THR A 56 -70.83 18.61 -46.77
CA THR A 56 -70.07 19.25 -47.86
C THR A 56 -70.54 18.81 -49.23
N ARG A 57 -70.90 17.52 -49.38
CA ARG A 57 -71.35 16.95 -50.64
C ARG A 57 -72.21 15.73 -50.40
N ILE A 58 -73.40 15.70 -51.00
CA ILE A 58 -74.20 14.48 -51.16
C ILE A 58 -73.72 13.81 -52.45
N LEU A 59 -73.43 12.51 -52.41
CA LEU A 59 -72.78 11.76 -53.50
C LEU A 59 -73.74 10.84 -54.28
N VAL A 60 -75.00 10.78 -53.85
CA VAL A 60 -76.09 10.02 -54.48
C VAL A 60 -77.30 10.93 -54.64
N ARG A 61 -78.20 10.60 -55.57
CA ARG A 61 -79.48 11.31 -55.75
C ARG A 61 -80.62 10.49 -55.17
N GLU A 62 -81.73 11.17 -54.89
CA GLU A 62 -82.95 10.51 -54.42
C GLU A 62 -83.44 9.51 -55.48
N GLY A 63 -83.62 8.25 -55.08
CA GLY A 63 -83.96 7.14 -55.97
C GLY A 63 -82.77 6.37 -56.56
N ASP A 64 -81.51 6.79 -56.35
CA ASP A 64 -80.33 6.00 -56.75
C ASP A 64 -80.22 4.73 -55.87
N GLU A 65 -79.93 3.57 -56.48
CA GLU A 65 -79.68 2.31 -55.76
C GLU A 65 -78.32 2.35 -55.05
N VAL A 66 -78.33 2.19 -53.72
CA VAL A 66 -77.12 2.27 -52.88
C VAL A 66 -76.78 0.93 -52.23
N ARG A 67 -75.47 0.63 -52.14
CA ARG A 67 -74.95 -0.60 -51.52
C ARG A 67 -74.39 -0.33 -50.12
N ALA A 68 -74.43 -1.34 -49.25
CA ALA A 68 -73.82 -1.24 -47.93
C ALA A 68 -72.33 -0.87 -48.02
N GLY A 69 -71.92 0.15 -47.26
CA GLY A 69 -70.56 0.70 -47.30
C GLY A 69 -70.29 1.77 -48.37
N GLN A 70 -71.25 2.05 -49.27
CA GLN A 70 -71.16 3.16 -50.21
C GLN A 70 -71.24 4.51 -49.47
N VAL A 71 -70.39 5.47 -49.85
CA VAL A 71 -70.40 6.81 -49.24
C VAL A 71 -71.57 7.61 -49.81
N VAL A 72 -72.62 7.79 -49.00
CA VAL A 72 -73.86 8.50 -49.36
C VAL A 72 -73.67 10.02 -49.33
N ALA A 73 -72.97 10.53 -48.31
CA ALA A 73 -72.63 11.94 -48.16
C ALA A 73 -71.26 12.11 -47.47
N GLN A 74 -70.59 13.22 -47.76
CA GLN A 74 -69.38 13.68 -47.09
C GLN A 74 -69.73 14.78 -46.09
N LEU A 75 -69.14 14.67 -44.90
CA LEU A 75 -69.23 15.67 -43.84
C LEU A 75 -67.91 16.42 -43.75
N GLU A 76 -68.01 17.73 -43.67
CA GLU A 76 -66.93 18.62 -43.29
C GLU A 76 -66.78 18.59 -41.77
N ALA A 77 -65.56 18.29 -41.33
CA ALA A 77 -65.23 18.21 -39.92
C ALA A 77 -63.82 18.76 -39.69
N GLU A 78 -63.64 20.05 -39.95
CA GLU A 78 -62.38 20.77 -39.68
C GLU A 78 -61.93 20.58 -38.23
N GLU A 79 -62.87 20.62 -37.28
CA GLU A 79 -62.65 20.35 -35.86
C GLU A 79 -62.08 18.93 -35.61
N LEU A 80 -62.67 17.89 -36.21
CA LEU A 80 -62.13 16.51 -36.11
C LEU A 80 -60.78 16.38 -36.81
N ALA A 81 -60.56 17.07 -37.95
CA ALA A 81 -59.28 17.09 -38.64
C ALA A 81 -58.18 17.77 -37.80
N ALA A 82 -58.52 18.88 -37.13
CA ALA A 82 -57.65 19.57 -36.18
C ALA A 82 -57.34 18.68 -34.95
N GLN A 83 -58.34 18.02 -34.38
CA GLN A 83 -58.15 17.06 -33.27
C GLN A 83 -57.24 15.88 -33.68
N VAL A 84 -57.41 15.32 -34.88
CA VAL A 84 -56.53 14.28 -35.43
C VAL A 84 -55.12 14.82 -35.68
N ALA A 85 -54.97 16.05 -36.19
CA ALA A 85 -53.67 16.68 -36.38
C ALA A 85 -52.94 16.92 -35.04
N GLN A 86 -53.66 17.41 -34.03
CA GLN A 86 -53.16 17.60 -32.67
C GLN A 86 -52.78 16.26 -32.02
N ALA A 87 -53.62 15.23 -32.14
CA ALA A 87 -53.30 13.88 -31.65
C ALA A 87 -52.05 13.29 -32.33
N ARG A 88 -51.89 13.48 -33.65
CA ARG A 88 -50.68 13.10 -34.40
C ARG A 88 -49.45 13.93 -34.02
N ALA A 89 -49.61 15.20 -33.63
CA ALA A 89 -48.52 16.01 -33.09
C ALA A 89 -48.12 15.53 -31.68
N ASN A 90 -49.09 15.28 -30.80
CA ASN A 90 -48.89 14.73 -29.47
C ASN A 90 -48.20 13.35 -29.52
N LEU A 91 -48.61 12.46 -30.44
CA LEU A 91 -47.97 11.17 -30.65
C LEU A 91 -46.50 11.31 -31.09
N ARG A 92 -46.22 12.18 -32.06
CA ARG A 92 -44.84 12.45 -32.50
C ARG A 92 -43.98 13.04 -31.37
N ALA A 93 -44.55 13.94 -30.56
CA ALA A 93 -43.86 14.49 -29.39
C ALA A 93 -43.61 13.42 -28.31
N ALA A 94 -44.55 12.51 -28.07
CA ALA A 94 -44.39 11.39 -27.14
C ALA A 94 -43.32 10.39 -27.63
N GLN A 95 -43.32 10.06 -28.93
CA GLN A 95 -42.29 9.22 -29.55
C GLN A 95 -40.90 9.85 -29.48
N ALA A 96 -40.78 11.16 -29.72
CA ALA A 96 -39.51 11.88 -29.56
C ALA A 96 -39.01 11.87 -28.09
N ARG A 97 -39.91 12.05 -27.12
CA ARG A 97 -39.58 11.95 -25.68
C ARG A 97 -39.14 10.54 -25.29
N LEU A 98 -39.78 9.49 -25.84
CA LEU A 98 -39.37 8.11 -25.63
C LEU A 98 -37.96 7.86 -26.18
N ALA A 99 -37.69 8.25 -27.43
CA ALA A 99 -36.37 8.11 -28.04
C ALA A 99 -35.27 8.88 -27.27
N GLN A 100 -35.58 10.06 -26.71
CA GLN A 100 -34.68 10.81 -25.83
C GLN A 100 -34.43 10.07 -24.50
N ALA A 101 -35.47 9.47 -23.90
CA ALA A 101 -35.35 8.70 -22.67
C ALA A 101 -34.54 7.41 -22.87
N ASP A 102 -34.76 6.69 -23.98
CA ASP A 102 -34.00 5.49 -24.35
C ASP A 102 -32.52 5.82 -24.61
N ALA A 103 -32.24 6.93 -25.31
CA ALA A 103 -30.87 7.39 -25.52
C ALA A 103 -30.17 7.80 -24.21
N ALA A 104 -30.89 8.49 -23.32
CA ALA A 104 -30.38 8.84 -21.99
C ALA A 104 -30.10 7.59 -21.14
N LEU A 105 -31.00 6.60 -21.16
CA LEU A 105 -30.83 5.33 -20.46
C LEU A 105 -29.67 4.50 -21.03
N ALA A 106 -29.48 4.49 -22.36
CA ALA A 106 -28.34 3.84 -23.00
C ALA A 106 -27.01 4.49 -22.60
N LEU A 107 -26.94 5.82 -22.60
CA LEU A 107 -25.77 6.57 -22.12
C LEU A 107 -25.49 6.30 -20.64
N GLN A 108 -26.52 6.34 -19.79
CA GLN A 108 -26.40 6.07 -18.35
C GLN A 108 -25.92 4.63 -18.07
N ARG A 109 -26.43 3.63 -18.82
CA ARG A 109 -25.94 2.24 -18.74
C ARG A 109 -24.48 2.12 -19.15
N ALA A 110 -24.07 2.79 -20.24
CA ALA A 110 -22.67 2.80 -20.68
C ALA A 110 -21.74 3.46 -19.65
N GLN A 111 -22.18 4.57 -19.04
CA GLN A 111 -21.47 5.23 -17.95
C GLN A 111 -21.31 4.32 -16.72
N TYR A 112 -22.40 3.68 -16.25
CA TYR A 112 -22.31 2.72 -15.14
C TYR A 112 -21.38 1.55 -15.46
N GLY A 113 -21.44 0.97 -16.65
CA GLY A 113 -20.53 -0.10 -17.06
C GLY A 113 -19.06 0.33 -17.01
N ALA A 114 -18.75 1.55 -17.48
CA ALA A 114 -17.41 2.11 -17.37
C ALA A 114 -16.99 2.37 -15.91
N THR A 115 -17.89 2.86 -15.06
CA THR A 115 -17.60 3.06 -13.62
C THR A 115 -17.34 1.74 -12.90
N VAL A 116 -18.10 0.69 -13.20
CA VAL A 116 -17.88 -0.66 -12.63
C VAL A 116 -16.52 -1.21 -13.08
N ALA A 117 -16.21 -1.17 -14.38
CA ALA A 117 -14.92 -1.64 -14.90
C ALA A 117 -13.72 -0.86 -14.31
N GLN A 118 -13.86 0.44 -14.08
CA GLN A 118 -12.85 1.26 -13.37
C GLN A 118 -12.70 0.86 -11.91
N ALA A 119 -13.81 0.57 -11.21
CA ALA A 119 -13.77 0.12 -9.82
C ALA A 119 -13.16 -1.28 -9.67
N GLU A 120 -13.47 -2.20 -10.58
CA GLU A 120 -12.85 -3.55 -10.65
C GLU A 120 -11.34 -3.44 -10.89
N ALA A 121 -10.91 -2.68 -11.89
CA ALA A 121 -9.48 -2.43 -12.14
C ALA A 121 -8.76 -1.78 -10.95
N ALA A 122 -9.44 -0.89 -10.21
CA ALA A 122 -8.90 -0.30 -8.98
C ALA A 122 -8.78 -1.32 -7.83
N VAL A 123 -9.75 -2.24 -7.69
CA VAL A 123 -9.70 -3.35 -6.72
C VAL A 123 -8.57 -4.31 -7.07
N ASP A 124 -8.38 -4.67 -8.33
CA ASP A 124 -7.29 -5.57 -8.74
C ASP A 124 -5.91 -4.92 -8.54
N ALA A 125 -5.77 -3.64 -8.87
CA ALA A 125 -4.57 -2.88 -8.55
C ALA A 125 -4.30 -2.83 -7.03
N ALA A 126 -5.34 -2.69 -6.19
CA ALA A 126 -5.20 -2.74 -4.74
C ALA A 126 -4.82 -4.14 -4.23
N ARG A 127 -5.39 -5.21 -4.79
CA ARG A 127 -5.05 -6.61 -4.48
C ARG A 127 -3.60 -6.94 -4.78
N ILE A 128 -3.00 -6.36 -5.82
CA ILE A 128 -1.58 -6.52 -6.15
C ILE A 128 -0.68 -5.68 -5.23
N ARG A 129 -1.08 -4.44 -4.92
CA ARG A 129 -0.29 -3.52 -4.08
C ARG A 129 -0.22 -3.95 -2.61
N LEU A 130 -1.27 -4.57 -2.07
CA LEU A 130 -1.33 -5.01 -0.67
C LEU A 130 -0.20 -5.98 -0.29
N PRO A 131 -0.01 -7.14 -0.96
CA PRO A 131 1.08 -8.06 -0.63
C PRO A 131 2.46 -7.44 -0.87
N GLN A 132 2.63 -6.61 -1.90
CA GLN A 132 3.89 -5.88 -2.12
C GLN A 132 4.23 -4.93 -0.97
N ALA A 133 3.23 -4.25 -0.40
CA ALA A 133 3.39 -3.40 0.77
C ALA A 133 3.67 -4.19 2.06
N GLN A 134 3.11 -5.41 2.18
CA GLN A 134 3.38 -6.31 3.30
C GLN A 134 4.80 -6.88 3.23
N GLU A 135 5.18 -7.49 2.10
CA GLU A 135 6.52 -8.05 1.86
C GLU A 135 7.62 -6.99 2.05
N SER A 136 7.46 -5.79 1.48
CA SER A 136 8.44 -4.70 1.67
C SER A 136 8.53 -4.24 3.14
N THR A 137 7.43 -4.26 3.89
CA THR A 137 7.45 -3.99 5.35
C THR A 137 8.16 -5.11 6.11
N GLU A 138 7.98 -6.37 5.73
CA GLU A 138 8.65 -7.53 6.34
C GLU A 138 10.16 -7.54 6.05
N LEU A 139 10.56 -7.23 4.82
CA LEU A 139 11.96 -7.02 4.43
C LEU A 139 12.60 -5.86 5.22
N GLN A 140 11.89 -4.74 5.40
CA GLN A 140 12.38 -3.64 6.25
C GLN A 140 12.53 -4.06 7.72
N ARG A 141 11.56 -4.79 8.28
CA ARG A 141 11.64 -5.32 9.65
C ARG A 141 12.80 -6.29 9.83
N SER A 142 13.00 -7.22 8.89
CA SER A 142 14.10 -8.18 8.95
C SER A 142 15.47 -7.51 8.79
N ALA A 143 15.58 -6.50 7.92
CA ALA A 143 16.78 -5.69 7.77
C ALA A 143 17.12 -4.92 9.07
N VAL A 144 16.13 -4.29 9.71
CA VAL A 144 16.32 -3.61 11.01
C VAL A 144 16.69 -4.60 12.12
N ALA A 145 16.08 -5.79 12.15
CA ALA A 145 16.43 -6.84 13.11
C ALA A 145 17.87 -7.37 12.89
N ALA A 146 18.29 -7.56 11.65
CA ALA A 146 19.65 -7.96 11.31
C ALA A 146 20.68 -6.87 11.68
N GLN A 147 20.38 -5.59 11.41
CA GLN A 147 21.20 -4.46 11.84
C GLN A 147 21.32 -4.36 13.37
N LEU A 148 20.22 -4.58 14.10
CA LEU A 148 20.22 -4.60 15.56
C LEU A 148 21.07 -5.75 16.10
N SER A 149 20.92 -6.96 15.54
CA SER A 149 21.73 -8.13 15.90
C SER A 149 23.22 -7.91 15.63
N GLN A 150 23.56 -7.32 14.47
CA GLN A 150 24.93 -6.94 14.13
C GLN A 150 25.50 -5.91 15.11
N ALA A 151 24.74 -4.87 15.47
CA ALA A 151 25.15 -3.86 16.45
C ALA A 151 25.33 -4.44 17.86
N GLN A 152 24.50 -5.41 18.26
CA GLN A 152 24.63 -6.15 19.52
C GLN A 152 25.89 -7.03 19.52
N ALA A 153 26.15 -7.77 18.45
CA ALA A 153 27.38 -8.55 18.30
C ALA A 153 28.64 -7.67 18.34
N GLN A 154 28.62 -6.50 17.69
CA GLN A 154 29.70 -5.52 17.76
C GLN A 154 29.90 -4.96 19.18
N LEU A 155 28.81 -4.68 19.90
CA LEU A 155 28.85 -4.22 21.29
C LEU A 155 29.47 -5.29 22.22
N ASP A 156 29.10 -6.56 22.05
CA ASP A 156 29.63 -7.67 22.85
C ASP A 156 31.08 -8.00 22.49
N GLN A 157 31.47 -7.90 21.22
CA GLN A 157 32.87 -7.96 20.79
C GLN A 157 33.69 -6.84 21.45
N ALA A 158 33.21 -5.59 21.44
CA ALA A 158 33.88 -4.46 22.07
C ALA A 158 33.98 -4.61 23.60
N ARG A 159 32.94 -5.16 24.25
CA ARG A 159 32.96 -5.52 25.69
C ARG A 159 34.02 -6.59 25.98
N ALA A 160 34.09 -7.65 25.18
CA ALA A 160 35.08 -8.71 25.34
C ALA A 160 36.52 -8.18 25.14
N GLN A 161 36.75 -7.36 24.12
CA GLN A 161 38.03 -6.70 23.86
C GLN A 161 38.46 -5.80 25.03
N ARG A 162 37.54 -4.98 25.58
CA ARG A 162 37.81 -4.19 26.78
C ARG A 162 38.18 -5.07 27.97
N LEU A 163 37.44 -6.16 28.21
CA LEU A 163 37.67 -7.06 29.34
C LEU A 163 39.04 -7.77 29.23
N ALA A 164 39.45 -8.16 28.02
CA ALA A 164 40.78 -8.68 27.73
C ALA A 164 41.88 -7.63 27.96
N ALA A 165 41.68 -6.38 27.51
CA ALA A 165 42.62 -5.28 27.75
C ALA A 165 42.78 -4.96 29.25
N GLU A 166 41.68 -4.97 30.02
CA GLU A 166 41.73 -4.84 31.48
C GLU A 166 42.45 -6.01 32.16
N ALA A 167 42.23 -7.25 31.71
CA ALA A 167 42.95 -8.41 32.24
C ALA A 167 44.46 -8.32 31.97
N ASN A 168 44.86 -7.89 30.77
CA ASN A 168 46.26 -7.64 30.42
C ASN A 168 46.88 -6.53 31.30
N LEU A 169 46.18 -5.42 31.52
CA LEU A 169 46.64 -4.35 32.40
C LEU A 169 46.82 -4.81 33.85
N ARG A 170 45.93 -5.68 34.36
CA ARG A 170 46.07 -6.31 35.69
C ARG A 170 47.28 -7.24 35.75
N ALA A 171 47.53 -8.03 34.69
CA ALA A 171 48.70 -8.90 34.60
C ALA A 171 50.02 -8.09 34.58
N LEU A 172 50.13 -7.08 33.71
CA LEU A 172 51.27 -6.16 33.66
C LEU A 172 51.52 -5.46 35.01
N THR A 173 50.46 -5.05 35.70
CA THR A 173 50.58 -4.43 37.04
C THR A 173 51.17 -5.41 38.05
N ARG A 174 50.74 -6.67 38.08
CA ARG A 174 51.33 -7.71 38.95
C ARG A 174 52.80 -7.98 38.62
N THR A 175 53.14 -8.08 37.34
CA THR A 175 54.53 -8.26 36.87
C THR A 175 55.40 -7.08 37.31
N LEU A 176 54.89 -5.85 37.23
CA LEU A 176 55.61 -4.64 37.63
C LEU A 176 55.88 -4.63 39.15
N GLU A 177 54.91 -5.01 40.00
CA GLU A 177 55.16 -5.14 41.45
C GLU A 177 56.17 -6.26 41.78
N ALA A 178 56.14 -7.39 41.06
CA ALA A 178 57.14 -8.45 41.20
C ALA A 178 58.55 -7.96 40.80
N THR A 179 58.69 -7.25 39.68
CA THR A 179 59.97 -6.67 39.24
C THR A 179 60.49 -5.60 40.22
N ARG A 180 59.61 -4.82 40.86
CA ARG A 180 60.00 -3.92 41.96
C ARG A 180 60.55 -4.66 43.18
N ALA A 181 59.98 -5.82 43.52
CA ALA A 181 60.52 -6.65 44.60
C ALA A 181 61.91 -7.20 44.23
N ASN A 182 62.11 -7.63 42.97
CA ASN A 182 63.40 -8.06 42.45
C ASN A 182 64.44 -6.92 42.47
N LEU A 183 64.05 -5.68 42.16
CA LEU A 183 64.95 -4.52 42.25
C LEU A 183 65.41 -4.28 43.69
N ARG A 184 64.50 -4.33 44.67
CA ARG A 184 64.85 -4.22 46.10
C ARG A 184 65.80 -5.34 46.56
N ALA A 185 65.65 -6.55 46.04
CA ALA A 185 66.55 -7.65 46.30
C ALA A 185 67.95 -7.40 45.70
N ALA A 186 68.03 -6.94 44.45
CA ALA A 186 69.29 -6.57 43.80
C ALA A 186 70.00 -5.40 44.53
N GLU A 187 69.24 -4.42 45.03
CA GLU A 187 69.78 -3.33 45.85
C GLU A 187 70.24 -3.79 47.25
N ALA A 188 69.68 -4.87 47.80
CA ALA A 188 70.22 -5.52 48.99
C ALA A 188 71.56 -6.24 48.68
N THR A 189 71.64 -6.98 47.57
CA THR A 189 72.88 -7.63 47.11
C THR A 189 74.00 -6.64 46.80
N LEU A 190 73.68 -5.48 46.21
CA LEU A 190 74.66 -4.41 46.00
C LEU A 190 75.19 -3.86 47.33
N ARG A 191 74.32 -3.65 48.33
CA ARG A 191 74.73 -3.19 49.66
C ARG A 191 75.62 -4.21 50.39
N THR A 192 75.35 -5.51 50.28
CA THR A 192 76.23 -6.54 50.88
C THR A 192 77.58 -6.62 50.16
N ALA A 193 77.61 -6.54 48.83
CA ALA A 193 78.85 -6.45 48.07
C ALA A 193 79.68 -5.21 48.45
N GLN A 194 79.04 -4.05 48.63
CA GLN A 194 79.70 -2.82 49.08
C GLN A 194 80.28 -2.94 50.49
N ALA A 195 79.58 -3.60 51.42
CA ALA A 195 80.09 -3.90 52.75
C ALA A 195 81.29 -4.85 52.73
N ASN A 196 81.27 -5.86 51.85
CA ASN A 196 82.40 -6.77 51.64
C ASN A 196 83.62 -6.03 51.08
N LEU A 197 83.43 -5.14 50.09
CA LEU A 197 84.51 -4.29 49.56
C LEU A 197 85.08 -3.35 50.63
N ALA A 198 84.24 -2.76 51.49
CA ALA A 198 84.70 -1.92 52.59
C ALA A 198 85.57 -2.73 53.58
N SER A 199 85.16 -3.96 53.92
CA SER A 199 85.94 -4.88 54.77
C SER A 199 87.26 -5.30 54.10
N ALA A 200 87.24 -5.66 52.81
CA ALA A 200 88.45 -6.01 52.06
C ALA A 200 89.43 -4.83 51.98
N ARG A 201 88.94 -3.60 51.77
CA ARG A 201 89.74 -2.38 51.77
C ARG A 201 90.34 -2.06 53.14
N ALA A 202 89.60 -2.30 54.22
CA ALA A 202 90.12 -2.14 55.59
C ALA A 202 91.25 -3.15 55.87
N GLN A 203 91.09 -4.41 55.45
CA GLN A 203 92.13 -5.44 55.57
C GLN A 203 93.36 -5.10 54.71
N LEU A 204 93.18 -4.65 53.47
CA LEU A 204 94.26 -4.18 52.61
C LEU A 204 95.04 -3.03 53.25
N ASN A 205 94.36 -2.02 53.79
CA ASN A 205 95.01 -0.90 54.47
C ASN A 205 95.85 -1.37 55.67
N ARG A 206 95.35 -2.32 56.46
CA ARG A 206 96.09 -2.92 57.58
C ARG A 206 97.34 -3.65 57.11
N VAL A 207 97.19 -4.60 56.17
CA VAL A 207 98.31 -5.40 55.66
C VAL A 207 99.35 -4.53 54.96
N ARG A 208 98.93 -3.48 54.23
CA ARG A 208 99.84 -2.49 53.64
C ARG A 208 100.64 -1.74 54.71
N ALA A 209 100.01 -1.31 55.80
CA ALA A 209 100.72 -0.65 56.91
C ALA A 209 101.71 -1.60 57.61
N ASP A 210 101.35 -2.87 57.75
CA ASP A 210 102.23 -3.90 58.32
C ASP A 210 103.42 -4.22 57.39
N ALA A 211 103.21 -4.28 56.06
CA ALA A 211 104.27 -4.44 55.06
C ALA A 211 105.26 -3.25 55.04
N VAL A 212 104.75 -2.01 55.06
CA VAL A 212 105.60 -0.80 55.15
C VAL A 212 106.41 -0.79 56.46
N ARG A 213 105.83 -1.27 57.58
CA ARG A 213 106.57 -1.41 58.84
C ARG A 213 107.65 -2.48 58.76
N ALA A 214 107.39 -3.60 58.10
CA ALA A 214 108.38 -4.66 57.88
C ALA A 214 109.56 -4.17 57.02
N ASP A 215 109.30 -3.48 55.90
CA ASP A 215 110.35 -2.87 55.08
C ASP A 215 111.24 -1.92 55.91
N ALA A 216 110.64 -1.05 56.74
CA ALA A 216 111.39 -0.13 57.60
C ALA A 216 112.24 -0.85 58.68
N LEU A 217 111.71 -1.90 59.31
CA LEU A 217 112.44 -2.70 60.30
C LEU A 217 113.59 -3.51 59.68
N TYR A 218 113.44 -3.94 58.43
CA TYR A 218 114.50 -4.62 57.69
C TYR A 218 115.66 -3.68 57.35
N GLN A 219 115.37 -2.45 56.90
CA GLN A 219 116.40 -1.43 56.68
C GLN A 219 117.13 -1.03 57.99
N ALA A 220 116.47 -1.16 59.14
CA ALA A 220 117.08 -0.99 60.46
C ALA A 220 117.83 -2.24 60.98
N GLY A 221 117.90 -3.33 60.19
CA GLY A 221 118.55 -4.59 60.58
C GLY A 221 117.82 -5.40 61.66
N ALA A 222 116.58 -5.04 62.01
CA ALA A 222 115.85 -5.61 63.15
C ALA A 222 115.07 -6.90 62.82
N ILE A 223 114.87 -7.22 61.54
CA ILE A 223 114.17 -8.44 61.09
C ILE A 223 114.87 -9.09 59.89
N ALA A 224 114.60 -10.38 59.66
CA ALA A 224 115.14 -11.13 58.52
C ALA A 224 114.36 -10.87 57.23
N ALA A 225 115.04 -10.97 56.07
CA ALA A 225 114.44 -10.78 54.74
C ALA A 225 113.18 -11.64 54.50
N GLN A 226 113.18 -12.89 54.97
CA GLN A 226 112.04 -13.81 54.90
C GLN A 226 110.75 -13.24 55.52
N GLN A 227 110.85 -12.40 56.56
CA GLN A 227 109.69 -11.77 57.20
C GLN A 227 109.11 -10.63 56.34
N VAL A 228 109.96 -9.92 55.59
CA VAL A 228 109.55 -8.92 54.59
C VAL A 228 108.87 -9.62 53.41
N ASP A 229 109.44 -10.70 52.90
CA ASP A 229 108.87 -11.45 51.77
C ASP A 229 107.51 -12.07 52.13
N ALA A 230 107.35 -12.54 53.38
CA ALA A 230 106.05 -12.97 53.91
C ALA A 230 105.04 -11.80 53.95
N ALA A 231 105.43 -10.62 54.43
CA ALA A 231 104.56 -9.45 54.48
C ALA A 231 104.18 -8.94 53.08
N ARG A 232 105.10 -8.96 52.11
CA ARG A 232 104.84 -8.64 50.69
C ARG A 232 103.89 -9.64 50.05
N THR A 233 104.05 -10.93 50.34
CA THR A 233 103.13 -11.99 49.87
C THR A 233 101.72 -11.79 50.45
N GLN A 234 101.61 -11.42 51.72
CA GLN A 234 100.33 -11.07 52.34
C GLN A 234 99.71 -9.81 51.71
N LEU A 235 100.50 -8.79 51.37
CA LEU A 235 100.01 -7.60 50.67
C LEU A 235 99.44 -7.94 49.30
N LEU A 236 100.16 -8.73 48.49
CA LEU A 236 99.67 -9.19 47.18
C LEU A 236 98.36 -9.98 47.30
N ALA A 237 98.24 -10.84 48.30
CA ALA A 237 97.00 -11.57 48.58
C ALA A 237 95.84 -10.64 48.99
N ALA A 238 96.12 -9.59 49.78
CA ALA A 238 95.12 -8.59 50.17
C ALA A 238 94.71 -7.66 49.01
N GLU A 239 95.63 -7.31 48.11
CA GLU A 239 95.35 -6.54 46.89
C GLU A 239 94.47 -7.36 45.93
N ALA A 240 94.78 -8.65 45.73
CA ALA A 240 93.93 -9.56 44.97
C ALA A 240 92.53 -9.71 45.58
N ALA A 241 92.42 -9.86 46.91
CA ALA A 241 91.14 -9.94 47.61
C ALA A 241 90.30 -8.65 47.48
N HIS A 242 90.94 -7.48 47.49
CA HIS A 242 90.29 -6.20 47.24
C HIS A 242 89.72 -6.11 45.81
N GLU A 243 90.51 -6.48 44.79
CA GLU A 243 90.02 -6.44 43.40
C GLU A 243 88.91 -7.48 43.14
N VAL A 244 88.94 -8.65 43.78
CA VAL A 244 87.81 -9.60 43.76
C VAL A 244 86.55 -8.98 44.38
N ALA A 245 86.65 -8.34 45.55
CA ALA A 245 85.51 -7.68 46.18
C ALA A 245 84.99 -6.49 45.36
N ARG A 246 85.88 -5.78 44.65
CA ARG A 246 85.52 -4.70 43.72
C ARG A 246 84.77 -5.23 42.50
N ALA A 247 85.25 -6.33 41.89
CA ALA A 247 84.57 -7.00 40.79
C ALA A 247 83.17 -7.51 41.21
N GLN A 248 83.02 -7.99 42.45
CA GLN A 248 81.70 -8.36 43.00
C GLN A 248 80.74 -7.16 43.11
N VAL A 249 81.23 -5.97 43.47
CA VAL A 249 80.41 -4.74 43.50
C VAL A 249 79.96 -4.34 42.09
N GLU A 250 80.86 -4.36 41.10
CA GLU A 250 80.48 -4.03 39.72
C GLU A 250 79.50 -5.07 39.12
N ALA A 251 79.68 -6.36 39.42
CA ALA A 251 78.72 -7.40 39.03
C ALA A 251 77.34 -7.21 39.68
N ALA A 252 77.28 -6.90 40.98
CA ALA A 252 76.04 -6.63 41.69
C ALA A 252 75.35 -5.35 41.18
N ARG A 253 76.13 -4.33 40.80
CA ARG A 253 75.66 -3.09 40.19
C ARG A 253 75.05 -3.35 38.81
N ALA A 254 75.76 -4.07 37.94
CA ALA A 254 75.27 -4.45 36.62
C ALA A 254 73.95 -5.24 36.70
N GLN A 255 73.84 -6.17 37.65
CA GLN A 255 72.60 -6.93 37.90
C GLN A 255 71.44 -6.01 38.35
N ARG A 256 71.72 -5.06 39.26
CA ARG A 256 70.72 -4.08 39.70
C ARG A 256 70.25 -3.20 38.55
N ASP A 257 71.18 -2.70 37.74
CA ASP A 257 70.88 -1.79 36.62
C ASP A 257 70.13 -2.53 35.49
N ALA A 258 70.40 -3.82 35.26
CA ALA A 258 69.62 -4.68 34.36
C ALA A 258 68.16 -4.86 34.83
N VAL A 259 67.92 -5.10 36.13
CA VAL A 259 66.57 -5.18 36.70
C VAL A 259 65.86 -3.82 36.67
N ALA A 260 66.58 -2.72 36.86
CA ALA A 260 66.03 -1.37 36.73
C ALA A 260 65.59 -1.06 35.29
N ALA A 261 66.36 -1.47 34.28
CA ALA A 261 65.99 -1.34 32.86
C ALA A 261 64.74 -2.16 32.51
N GLN A 262 64.64 -3.40 33.01
CA GLN A 262 63.43 -4.23 32.87
C GLN A 262 62.19 -3.57 33.50
N LEU A 263 62.35 -2.95 34.67
CA LEU A 263 61.27 -2.23 35.35
C LEU A 263 60.79 -1.01 34.54
N ALA A 264 61.72 -0.25 33.93
CA ALA A 264 61.39 0.89 33.07
C ALA A 264 60.59 0.45 31.83
N ALA A 265 61.05 -0.57 31.12
CA ALA A 265 60.34 -1.13 29.95
C ALA A 265 58.92 -1.63 30.31
N LEU A 266 58.76 -2.30 31.46
CA LEU A 266 57.45 -2.72 31.95
C LEU A 266 56.53 -1.55 32.34
N ALA A 267 57.09 -0.44 32.83
CA ALA A 267 56.32 0.76 33.13
C ALA A 267 55.79 1.43 31.86
N GLU A 268 56.60 1.51 30.79
CA GLU A 268 56.19 1.99 29.47
C GLU A 268 55.10 1.11 28.85
N GLN A 269 55.29 -0.22 28.87
CA GLN A 269 54.27 -1.17 28.40
C GLN A 269 52.95 -1.04 29.16
N ARG A 270 53.00 -0.87 30.49
CA ARG A 270 51.81 -0.58 31.30
C ARG A 270 51.16 0.75 30.91
N GLN A 271 51.94 1.80 30.64
CA GLN A 271 51.40 3.10 30.24
C GLN A 271 50.70 3.02 28.89
N ALA A 272 51.30 2.35 27.90
CA ALA A 272 50.68 2.07 26.60
C ALA A 272 49.38 1.24 26.77
N ALA A 273 49.43 0.15 27.56
CA ALA A 273 48.25 -0.67 27.85
C ALA A 273 47.13 0.12 28.56
N THR A 274 47.47 1.08 29.42
CA THR A 274 46.51 1.96 30.10
C THR A 274 45.82 2.91 29.12
N GLN A 275 46.53 3.40 28.10
CA GLN A 275 45.95 4.21 27.02
C GLN A 275 45.08 3.39 26.06
N ALA A 276 45.41 2.10 25.86
CA ALA A 276 44.66 1.18 25.01
C ALA A 276 43.32 0.71 25.61
N VAL A 277 43.09 0.84 26.93
CA VAL A 277 41.79 0.52 27.54
C VAL A 277 40.79 1.65 27.22
N PRO A 278 39.72 1.39 26.44
CA PRO A 278 38.78 2.44 26.04
C PRO A 278 37.98 2.93 27.26
N LYS A 279 38.10 4.23 27.56
CA LYS A 279 37.33 4.87 28.64
C LYS A 279 35.84 4.90 28.27
N PRO A 280 34.92 4.52 29.19
CA PRO A 280 33.50 4.66 28.94
C PRO A 280 33.13 6.14 28.81
N ARG A 281 32.72 6.56 27.61
CA ARG A 281 32.07 7.87 27.44
C ARG A 281 30.66 7.79 28.02
N PRO A 282 30.24 8.71 28.89
CA PRO A 282 28.86 8.73 29.37
C PRO A 282 27.93 8.96 28.17
N TRP A 283 26.94 8.07 28.01
CA TRP A 283 25.93 8.19 26.97
C TRP A 283 25.14 9.48 27.18
N ARG A 284 25.18 10.38 26.19
CA ARG A 284 24.35 11.58 26.17
C ARG A 284 23.17 11.31 25.24
N PRO A 285 21.91 11.33 25.70
CA PRO A 285 20.78 11.30 24.80
C PRO A 285 20.86 12.50 23.85
N GLN A 286 20.83 12.25 22.55
CA GLN A 286 20.59 13.32 21.58
C GLN A 286 19.22 13.90 21.88
N ARG A 287 19.16 15.22 22.16
CA ARG A 287 17.88 15.92 22.27
C ARG A 287 17.14 15.73 20.95
N ARG A 288 15.93 15.16 21.01
CA ARG A 288 14.99 15.24 19.89
C ARG A 288 14.75 16.72 19.64
N LEU A 289 15.13 17.20 18.46
CA LEU A 289 14.69 18.52 17.99
C LEU A 289 13.18 18.41 17.74
N PRO A 290 12.39 19.42 18.14
CA PRO A 290 10.97 19.49 17.83
C PRO A 290 10.72 19.75 16.34
#